data_AF-M5G9M2-F1
#
_entry.id   AF-M5G9M2-F1
#
_cell.length_a   1.000
_cell.length_b   1.000
_cell.length_c   1.000
_cell.angle_alpha   90.00
_cell.angle_beta   90.00
_cell.angle_gamma   90.00
#
_symmetry.space_group_name_H-M   'P 1'
#
loop_
_entity.id
_entity.type
_entity.pdbx_description
1 polymer ?
#
loop_
_entity_poly.entity_id
_entity_poly.type
_entity_poly.pdbx_seq_one_letter_code
_entity_poly.pdbx_strand_id
1 'polypeptide(L)'
;MGIRLHRFVYVDEIVVEAPPLSMLDQPETTPKQFDVWGHVESGNVAKLEEYLKKHPSDQTPPPPSTNARFMHLGSFEYDNQGAPIQKFSLDPAPSGHMIDFGLVVFTFNSNYGGDYTCLYRIRIHGEPSGNNLYGLRG
;
A
#
# COMPACT_ATOMS: atom_id res chain seq x y z
N MET A 1 5.96 5.98 -4.20
CA MET A 1 4.80 6.82 -4.63
C MET A 1 3.82 6.94 -3.48
N GLY A 2 3.38 8.15 -3.12
CA GLY A 2 2.34 8.36 -2.09
C GLY A 2 0.98 8.69 -2.70
N ILE A 3 -0.07 8.03 -2.25
CA ILE A 3 -1.46 8.26 -2.66
C ILE A 3 -2.26 8.75 -1.46
N ARG A 4 -2.64 10.03 -1.48
CA ARG A 4 -3.60 10.57 -0.52
C ARG A 4 -5.00 10.11 -0.91
N LEU A 5 -5.67 9.43 0.02
CA LEU A 5 -7.02 8.93 -0.17
C LEU A 5 -8.06 10.06 -0.05
N HIS A 6 -9.26 9.80 -0.55
CA HIS A 6 -10.37 10.75 -0.43
C HIS A 6 -10.90 10.86 1.01
N ARG A 7 -10.80 9.77 1.78
CA ARG A 7 -11.21 9.65 3.19
C ARG A 7 -10.28 8.67 3.89
N PHE A 8 -10.30 8.66 5.23
CA PHE A 8 -9.64 7.61 5.99
C PHE A 8 -10.34 6.26 5.79
N VAL A 9 -9.55 5.21 5.63
CA VAL A 9 -10.04 3.84 5.44
C VAL A 9 -9.23 2.83 6.24
N TYR A 10 -9.88 1.77 6.68
CA TYR A 10 -9.26 0.54 7.12
C TYR A 10 -8.91 -0.29 5.88
N VAL A 11 -7.69 -0.16 5.38
CA VAL A 11 -7.28 -0.75 4.10
C VAL A 11 -7.28 -2.28 4.21
N ASP A 12 -7.90 -2.97 3.25
CA ASP A 12 -8.01 -4.44 3.22
C ASP A 12 -7.50 -5.09 1.92
N GLU A 13 -7.57 -4.39 0.80
CA GLU A 13 -7.16 -4.90 -0.52
C GLU A 13 -6.51 -3.79 -1.35
N ILE A 14 -5.43 -4.18 -2.02
CA ILE A 14 -4.78 -3.38 -3.06
C ILE A 14 -5.03 -4.05 -4.40
N VAL A 15 -5.31 -3.26 -5.43
CA VAL A 15 -5.39 -3.75 -6.81
C VAL A 15 -4.33 -3.05 -7.64
N VAL A 16 -3.51 -3.85 -8.32
CA VAL A 16 -2.55 -3.36 -9.32
C VAL A 16 -2.98 -3.88 -10.69
N GLU A 17 -3.03 -2.98 -11.65
CA GLU A 17 -3.44 -3.25 -13.02
C GLU A 17 -2.34 -2.79 -13.98
N ALA A 18 -2.05 -3.63 -14.98
CA ALA A 18 -1.23 -3.31 -16.14
C ALA A 18 -1.92 -3.85 -17.41
N PRO A 19 -1.67 -3.28 -18.60
CA PRO A 19 -2.14 -3.86 -19.85
C PRO A 19 -1.60 -5.28 -20.06
N PRO A 20 -2.32 -6.13 -20.82
CA PRO A 20 -1.77 -7.42 -21.25
C PRO A 20 -0.42 -7.25 -21.95
N LEU A 21 0.52 -8.19 -21.74
CA LEU A 21 1.87 -8.10 -22.31
C LEU A 21 1.89 -7.91 -23.83
N SER A 22 0.93 -8.49 -24.54
CA SER A 22 0.79 -8.34 -26.00
C SER A 22 0.48 -6.91 -26.47
N MET A 23 0.11 -6.02 -25.55
CA MET A 23 -0.17 -4.60 -25.81
C MET A 23 0.97 -3.68 -25.35
N LEU A 24 2.04 -4.22 -24.79
CA LEU A 24 3.15 -3.45 -24.24
C LEU A 24 4.35 -3.49 -25.18
N ASP A 25 4.90 -2.33 -25.49
CA ASP A 25 6.16 -2.24 -26.25
C ASP A 25 7.37 -2.69 -25.41
N GLN A 26 7.31 -2.48 -24.09
CA GLN A 26 8.38 -2.79 -23.13
C GLN A 26 7.81 -3.52 -21.88
N PRO A 27 7.37 -4.78 -22.01
CA PRO A 27 6.75 -5.54 -20.92
C PRO A 27 7.64 -5.71 -19.68
N GLU A 28 8.96 -5.67 -19.84
CA GLU A 28 9.97 -5.75 -18.78
C GLU A 28 9.90 -4.58 -17.77
N THR A 29 9.26 -3.47 -18.15
CA THR A 29 9.07 -2.29 -17.27
C THR A 29 7.90 -2.47 -16.28
N THR A 30 7.13 -3.55 -16.40
CA THR A 30 6.01 -3.86 -15.49
C THR A 30 6.52 -4.01 -14.05
N PRO A 31 5.82 -3.47 -13.03
CA PRO A 31 6.24 -3.64 -11.63
C PRO A 31 6.25 -5.12 -11.26
N LYS A 32 7.24 -5.52 -10.45
CA LYS A 32 7.34 -6.87 -9.92
C LYS A 32 7.13 -6.86 -8.41
N GLN A 33 8.18 -6.61 -7.63
CA GLN A 33 8.09 -6.59 -6.17
C GLN A 33 7.78 -5.18 -5.66
N PHE A 34 6.86 -5.07 -4.72
CA PHE A 34 6.52 -3.81 -4.08
C PHE A 34 6.05 -4.00 -2.64
N ASP A 35 6.25 -2.97 -1.82
CA ASP A 35 5.68 -2.91 -0.48
C ASP A 35 4.62 -1.81 -0.37
N VAL A 36 3.68 -2.04 0.52
CA VAL A 36 2.57 -1.14 0.82
C VAL A 36 2.70 -0.65 2.25
N TRP A 37 2.57 0.65 2.43
CA TRP A 37 2.76 1.34 3.69
C TRP A 37 1.57 2.24 3.99
N GLY A 38 1.14 2.28 5.23
CA GLY A 38 0.19 3.27 5.74
C GLY A 38 0.92 4.37 6.50
N HIS A 39 0.69 5.63 6.14
CA HIS A 39 1.16 6.76 6.96
C HIS A 39 0.38 6.82 8.27
N VAL A 40 1.08 6.83 9.38
CA VAL A 40 0.48 6.76 10.71
C VAL A 40 0.22 8.17 11.21
N GLU A 41 -1.05 8.57 11.18
CA GLU A 41 -1.49 9.84 11.77
C GLU A 41 -1.30 9.83 13.29
N SER A 42 -1.19 11.03 13.87
CA SER A 42 -1.01 11.21 15.32
C SER A 42 -2.08 10.48 16.15
N GLY A 43 -3.33 10.47 15.67
CA GLY A 43 -4.45 9.77 16.31
C GLY A 43 -4.33 8.24 16.34
N ASN A 44 -3.43 7.64 15.55
CA ASN A 44 -3.23 6.19 15.47
C ASN A 44 -1.93 5.71 16.12
N VAL A 45 -1.10 6.62 16.66
CA VAL A 45 0.19 6.25 17.27
C VAL A 45 0.02 5.24 18.40
N ALA A 46 -0.88 5.50 19.35
CA ALA A 46 -1.12 4.59 20.47
C ALA A 46 -1.65 3.22 20.04
N LYS A 47 -2.55 3.20 19.04
CA LYS A 47 -3.10 1.97 18.47
C LYS A 47 -2.02 1.13 17.79
N LEU A 48 -1.12 1.79 17.03
CA LEU A 48 0.02 1.14 16.41
C LEU A 48 0.97 0.54 17.44
N GLU A 49 1.29 1.27 18.52
CA GLU A 49 2.14 0.76 19.58
C GLU A 49 1.54 -0.49 20.25
N GLU A 50 0.22 -0.51 20.47
CA GLU A 50 -0.47 -1.70 20.98
C GLU A 50 -0.42 -2.86 19.97
N TYR A 51 -0.69 -2.55 18.69
CA TYR A 51 -0.63 -3.53 17.61
C TYR A 51 0.75 -4.19 17.53
N LEU A 52 1.83 -3.41 17.53
CA LEU A 52 3.22 -3.90 17.41
C LEU A 52 3.67 -4.72 18.62
N LYS A 53 3.13 -4.45 19.82
CA LYS A 53 3.38 -5.30 21.00
C LYS A 53 2.80 -6.70 20.83
N LYS A 54 1.66 -6.82 20.13
CA LYS A 54 0.98 -8.10 19.86
C LYS A 54 1.50 -8.79 18.59
N HIS A 55 2.00 -8.00 17.64
CA HIS A 55 2.48 -8.46 16.33
C HIS A 55 3.90 -7.95 16.09
N PRO A 56 4.91 -8.47 16.83
CA PRO A 56 6.29 -8.15 16.55
C PRO A 56 6.64 -8.62 15.13
N SER A 57 7.29 -7.75 14.36
CA SER A 57 7.77 -8.07 13.01
C SER A 57 9.30 -8.03 13.01
N ASP A 58 9.92 -9.19 12.81
CA ASP A 58 11.38 -9.33 12.80
C ASP A 58 12.01 -8.95 11.45
N GLN A 59 11.20 -8.82 10.38
CA GLN A 59 11.68 -8.60 9.01
C GLN A 59 10.81 -7.57 8.27
N THR A 60 10.87 -6.33 8.75
CA THR A 60 10.18 -5.22 8.08
C THR A 60 11.14 -4.54 7.10
N PRO A 61 10.77 -4.31 5.83
CA PRO A 61 11.61 -3.56 4.90
C PRO A 61 11.91 -2.14 5.43
N PRO A 62 12.91 -1.42 4.87
CA PRO A 62 13.15 -0.03 5.23
C PRO A 62 11.92 0.84 4.90
N PRO A 63 11.48 1.72 5.81
CA PRO A 63 10.32 2.57 5.54
C PRO A 63 10.62 3.59 4.44
N PRO A 64 9.59 4.13 3.76
CA PRO A 64 9.76 5.09 2.67
C PRO A 64 10.46 6.40 3.07
N SER A 65 10.42 6.76 4.36
CA SER A 65 11.14 7.90 4.93
C SER A 65 11.32 7.72 6.44
N THR A 66 12.41 8.25 6.99
CA THR A 66 12.71 8.25 8.43
C THR A 66 12.08 9.43 9.19
N ASN A 67 11.59 10.45 8.48
CA ASN A 67 11.02 11.67 9.09
C ASN A 67 9.54 11.54 9.44
N ALA A 68 8.92 10.41 9.11
CA ALA A 68 7.51 10.13 9.32
C ALA A 68 7.33 8.71 9.86
N ARG A 69 6.19 8.45 10.51
CA ARG A 69 5.83 7.11 10.98
C ARG A 69 5.04 6.39 9.91
N PHE A 70 5.51 5.22 9.51
CA PHE A 70 4.84 4.34 8.58
C PHE A 70 4.60 2.99 9.23
N MET A 71 3.45 2.41 8.92
CA MET A 71 3.14 1.02 9.21
C MET A 71 3.29 0.22 7.92
N HIS A 72 4.06 -0.86 7.96
CA HIS A 72 4.13 -1.81 6.85
C HIS A 72 2.82 -2.60 6.78
N LEU A 73 2.16 -2.59 5.63
CA LEU A 73 0.89 -3.29 5.41
C LEU A 73 1.06 -4.61 4.64
N GLY A 74 2.14 -4.75 3.87
CA GLY A 74 2.48 -6.00 3.20
C GLY A 74 3.49 -5.81 2.06
N SER A 75 4.17 -6.90 1.74
CA SER A 75 5.07 -7.04 0.60
C SER A 75 4.45 -7.99 -0.42
N PHE A 76 4.46 -7.61 -1.69
CA PHE A 76 3.76 -8.32 -2.76
C PHE A 76 4.62 -8.43 -4.01
N GLU A 77 4.25 -9.38 -4.87
CA GLU A 77 4.82 -9.55 -6.20
C GLU A 77 3.68 -9.58 -7.22
N TYR A 78 3.68 -8.62 -8.16
CA TYR A 78 2.80 -8.64 -9.32
C TYR A 78 3.36 -9.62 -10.35
N ASP A 79 2.53 -10.55 -10.83
CA ASP A 79 2.92 -11.55 -11.84
C ASP A 79 2.62 -11.06 -13.27
N ASN A 80 3.63 -10.67 -14.04
CA ASN A 80 3.39 -10.18 -15.40
C ASN A 80 2.90 -11.25 -16.40
N GLN A 81 2.99 -12.54 -16.07
CA GLN A 81 2.38 -13.62 -16.85
C GLN A 81 0.96 -13.97 -16.40
N GLY A 82 0.52 -13.39 -15.28
CA GLY A 82 -0.78 -13.61 -14.67
C GLY A 82 -1.89 -12.76 -15.28
N ALA A 83 -2.98 -12.60 -14.52
CA ALA A 83 -4.07 -11.73 -14.92
C ALA A 83 -3.60 -10.25 -14.99
N PRO A 84 -4.06 -9.45 -15.97
CA PRO A 84 -3.73 -8.02 -16.07
C PRO A 84 -4.17 -7.17 -14.86
N ILE A 85 -5.16 -7.65 -14.11
CA ILE A 85 -5.66 -7.03 -12.87
C ILE A 85 -5.42 -8.01 -11.74
N GLN A 86 -4.60 -7.63 -10.76
CA GLN A 86 -4.25 -8.48 -9.61
C GLN A 86 -4.65 -7.83 -8.31
N LYS A 87 -5.18 -8.65 -7.40
CA LYS A 87 -5.68 -8.27 -6.08
C LYS A 87 -4.74 -8.81 -5.03
N PHE A 88 -4.40 -7.97 -4.06
CA PHE A 88 -3.49 -8.29 -2.97
C PHE A 88 -4.20 -7.97 -1.66
N SER A 89 -4.56 -9.01 -0.91
CA SER A 89 -5.18 -8.87 0.40
C SER A 89 -4.15 -8.49 1.45
N LEU A 90 -4.49 -7.53 2.30
CA LEU A 90 -3.69 -7.12 3.44
C LEU A 90 -4.09 -7.90 4.69
N ASP A 91 -3.21 -7.90 5.69
CA ASP A 91 -3.55 -8.44 7.02
C ASP A 91 -4.76 -7.67 7.58
N PRO A 92 -5.84 -8.33 8.03
CA PRO A 92 -6.99 -7.67 8.64
C PRO A 92 -6.72 -7.19 10.08
N ALA A 93 -5.65 -7.64 10.73
CA ALA A 93 -5.34 -7.30 12.12
C ALA A 93 -5.22 -5.78 12.39
N PRO A 94 -4.59 -4.95 11.53
CA PRO A 94 -4.58 -3.50 11.69
C PRO A 94 -6.00 -2.89 11.67
N SER A 95 -6.87 -3.39 10.78
CA SER A 95 -8.28 -3.00 10.71
C SER A 95 -9.03 -3.40 11.98
N GLY A 96 -8.75 -4.59 12.53
CA GLY A 96 -9.26 -5.02 13.84
C GLY A 96 -8.80 -4.15 15.02
N HIS A 97 -7.65 -3.49 14.90
CA HIS A 97 -7.15 -2.50 15.86
C HIS A 97 -7.62 -1.07 15.54
N MET A 98 -8.53 -0.91 14.57
CA MET A 98 -9.08 0.38 14.14
C MET A 98 -8.00 1.38 13.73
N ILE A 99 -6.93 0.91 13.07
CA ILE A 99 -5.89 1.77 12.48
C ILE A 99 -6.31 2.08 11.05
N ASP A 100 -6.72 3.33 10.82
CA ASP A 100 -7.08 3.84 9.49
C ASP A 100 -5.95 4.65 8.86
N PHE A 101 -5.99 4.74 7.53
CA PHE A 101 -4.97 5.45 6.75
C PHE A 101 -5.62 6.45 5.81
N GLY A 102 -5.06 7.67 5.77
CA GLY A 102 -5.42 8.70 4.79
C GLY A 102 -4.38 8.86 3.69
N LEU A 103 -3.19 8.31 3.89
CA LEU A 103 -2.09 8.27 2.94
C LEU A 103 -1.52 6.86 2.90
N VAL A 104 -1.55 6.25 1.72
CA VAL A 104 -0.92 4.95 1.45
C VAL A 104 0.28 5.18 0.54
N VAL A 105 1.41 4.58 0.87
CA VAL A 105 2.67 4.73 0.14
C VAL A 105 3.10 3.38 -0.42
N PHE A 106 3.52 3.38 -1.67
CA PHE A 106 4.08 2.23 -2.38
C PHE A 106 5.57 2.42 -2.58
N THR A 107 6.36 1.39 -2.26
CA THR A 107 7.77 1.26 -2.67
C THR A 107 7.86 0.16 -3.71
N PHE A 108 8.15 0.52 -4.97
CA PHE A 108 8.37 -0.46 -6.04
C PHE A 108 9.85 -0.82 -6.06
N ASN A 109 10.15 -2.05 -5.69
CA ASN A 109 11.49 -2.52 -5.40
C ASN A 109 12.17 -3.14 -6.64
N SER A 110 11.37 -3.67 -7.57
CA SER A 110 11.87 -4.25 -8.82
C SER A 110 10.81 -4.23 -9.92
N ASN A 111 11.28 -4.47 -11.14
CA ASN A 111 10.47 -4.74 -12.33
C ASN A 111 10.97 -6.05 -12.97
N TYR A 112 10.57 -6.32 -14.21
CA TYR A 112 10.93 -7.52 -14.95
C TYR A 112 12.19 -7.36 -15.82
N GLY A 113 13.08 -6.43 -15.46
CA GLY A 113 14.38 -6.21 -16.12
C GLY A 113 14.45 -4.97 -17.00
N GLY A 114 13.45 -4.09 -16.96
CA GLY A 114 13.48 -2.80 -17.65
C GLY A 114 14.34 -1.75 -16.95
N ASP A 115 14.80 -0.75 -17.69
CA ASP A 115 15.58 0.37 -17.14
C ASP A 115 14.75 1.33 -16.26
N TYR A 116 13.43 1.21 -16.32
CA TYR A 116 12.48 1.99 -15.54
C TYR A 116 11.20 1.16 -15.27
N THR A 117 10.33 1.67 -14.39
CA THR A 117 9.09 0.99 -14.01
C THR A 117 7.87 1.78 -14.46
N CYS A 118 6.97 1.12 -15.20
CA CYS A 118 5.70 1.69 -15.66
C CYS A 118 4.56 1.32 -14.71
N LEU A 119 3.87 2.31 -14.16
CA LEU A 119 2.68 2.11 -13.34
C LEU A 119 1.45 2.60 -14.10
N TYR A 120 0.40 1.78 -14.18
CA TYR A 120 -0.82 2.12 -14.91
C TYR A 120 -1.94 2.51 -13.95
N ARG A 121 -2.48 1.53 -13.20
CA ARG A 121 -3.57 1.81 -12.25
C ARG A 121 -3.38 1.05 -10.96
N ILE A 122 -3.56 1.78 -9.87
CA ILE A 122 -3.62 1.25 -8.52
C ILE A 122 -4.97 1.62 -7.93
N ARG A 123 -5.59 0.67 -7.23
CA ARG A 123 -6.81 0.88 -6.43
C ARG A 123 -6.52 0.44 -5.01
N ILE A 124 -7.09 1.17 -4.07
CA ILE A 124 -6.99 0.92 -2.64
C ILE A 124 -8.42 0.75 -2.15
N HIS A 125 -8.71 -0.41 -1.60
CA HIS A 125 -10.01 -0.75 -1.02
C HIS A 125 -9.90 -0.85 0.50
N GLY A 126 -11.04 -0.68 1.15
CA GLY A 126 -11.14 -0.69 2.60
C GLY A 126 -12.44 -0.08 3.09
N GLU A 127 -12.77 -0.40 4.34
CA GLU A 127 -13.94 0.14 5.01
C GLU A 127 -13.69 1.59 5.45
N PRO A 128 -14.59 2.55 5.15
CA PRO A 128 -14.46 3.92 5.65
C PRO A 128 -14.50 3.99 7.17
N SER A 129 -13.57 4.71 7.79
CA SER A 129 -13.53 4.89 9.25
C SER A 129 -14.43 6.02 9.78
N GLY A 130 -15.22 6.66 8.91
CA GLY A 130 -16.13 7.75 9.26
C GLY A 130 -15.49 9.15 9.31
N ASN A 131 -14.16 9.26 9.29
CA ASN A 131 -13.46 10.54 9.25
C ASN A 131 -13.20 10.99 7.80
N ASN A 132 -13.90 12.03 7.36
CA ASN A 132 -13.61 12.66 6.06
C ASN A 132 -12.36 13.54 6.15
N LEU A 133 -11.38 13.27 5.28
CA LEU A 133 -10.13 14.05 5.18
C LEU A 133 -10.34 15.52 4.79
N TYR A 134 -11.53 15.87 4.26
CA TYR A 134 -11.91 17.23 3.91
C TYR A 134 -12.54 18.02 5.07
N GLY A 135 -12.94 17.36 6.17
CA GLY A 135 -13.53 18.02 7.34
C GLY A 135 -12.51 18.60 8.33
N LEU A 136 -11.23 18.28 8.17
CA LEU A 136 -10.13 18.74 9.03
C LEU A 136 -9.45 20.04 8.55
N ARG A 137 -10.08 20.75 7.59
CA ARG A 137 -9.67 22.07 7.09
C ARG A 137 -10.72 23.15 7.40
N GLY A 138 -11.29 23.12 8.60
CA GLY A 138 -12.15 24.17 9.15
C GLY A 138 -11.49 24.83 10.34
#